data_AF-A0A1M6E582-F1
#
_entry.id   AF-A0A1M6E582-F1
#
_cell.length_a   1.000
_cell.length_b   1.000
_cell.length_c   1.000
_cell.angle_alpha   90.00
_cell.angle_beta   90.00
_cell.angle_gamma   90.00
#
_symmetry.space_group_name_H-M   'P 1'
#
loop_
_entity.id
_entity.type
_entity.pdbx_description
1 polymer ?
#
loop_
_entity_poly.entity_id
_entity_poly.type
_entity_poly.pdbx_seq_one_letter_code
_entity_poly.pdbx_strand_id
1 'polypeptide(L)'
;MKTIKKSNICKHVNHYQINTKIAKSHQPIAGDVAIFEVVSIGSLNAVQDFEGRNCYIFLGDRIMLAFGNRYASNQFEGYVPEGYHPEYDFIGKGGVAGIAVSMYYKLLTKGPTKLKLIGYASDNDGEVINTIYYHQKATRFNPKKVRPFKTILSIGSSMDSGKTTTAAYLCRGLKNSGFKVAYIKLTGTVFNKDRMLAYDCGADVVSDFSEFGFPSTYLCSLDQLMDLHEGLLSQIAAVHPDYVVIEVADGLYQKETSMLLDHELFTDTIDHVILSCCDSLAVSTGIQLLTPIFGSRLFALGGLFTGSPLLVAEVENRSTLPILTLEKLLDPGQILPLLILDVNVAV
;
A
#
# COMPACT_ATOMS: atom_id res chain seq x y z
N MET A 1 17.95 -27.70 -12.51
CA MET A 1 16.63 -27.06 -12.25
C MET A 1 16.63 -25.68 -12.90
N LYS A 2 15.57 -25.27 -13.61
CA LYS A 2 15.42 -23.86 -14.02
C LYS A 2 15.41 -22.99 -12.75
N THR A 3 16.22 -21.93 -12.71
CA THR A 3 16.23 -20.98 -11.59
C THR A 3 14.85 -20.36 -11.42
N ILE A 4 14.30 -20.39 -10.20
CA ILE A 4 13.00 -19.78 -9.89
C ILE A 4 13.24 -18.32 -9.50
N LYS A 5 12.61 -17.38 -10.21
CA LYS A 5 12.66 -15.95 -9.83
C LYS A 5 11.71 -15.73 -8.66
N LYS A 6 12.26 -15.43 -7.49
CA LYS A 6 11.50 -15.20 -6.26
C LYS A 6 11.06 -13.74 -6.18
N SER A 7 9.74 -13.53 -6.14
CA SER A 7 9.17 -12.19 -6.01
C SER A 7 9.34 -11.60 -4.60
N ASN A 8 9.16 -10.29 -4.50
CA ASN A 8 9.27 -9.53 -3.26
C ASN A 8 8.36 -10.06 -2.14
N ILE A 9 7.09 -10.35 -2.43
CA ILE A 9 6.17 -10.86 -1.41
C ILE A 9 6.60 -12.21 -0.83
N CYS A 10 7.34 -13.01 -1.61
CA CYS A 10 7.86 -14.30 -1.19
C CYS A 10 9.27 -14.19 -0.56
N LYS A 11 9.76 -13.00 -0.21
CA LYS A 11 11.15 -12.78 0.26
C LYS A 11 11.58 -13.72 1.41
N HIS A 12 10.66 -14.06 2.31
CA HIS A 12 10.91 -14.94 3.46
C HIS A 12 10.73 -16.44 3.20
N VAL A 13 10.26 -16.83 2.01
CA VAL A 13 10.09 -18.25 1.62
C VAL A 13 11.44 -18.78 1.14
N ASN A 14 12.17 -19.44 2.04
CA ASN A 14 13.52 -19.95 1.78
C ASN A 14 13.60 -21.48 1.73
N HIS A 15 12.78 -22.15 2.53
CA HIS A 15 12.72 -23.62 2.62
C HIS A 15 11.33 -24.08 2.19
N TYR A 16 11.25 -24.74 1.04
CA TYR A 16 10.00 -25.22 0.48
C TYR A 16 10.22 -26.41 -0.45
N GLN A 17 9.16 -27.19 -0.66
CA GLN A 17 9.06 -28.20 -1.69
C GLN A 17 7.95 -27.80 -2.67
N ILE A 18 8.11 -28.15 -3.95
CA ILE A 18 7.07 -27.90 -4.95
C ILE A 18 6.10 -29.08 -4.94
N ASN A 19 4.92 -28.88 -4.34
CA ASN A 19 3.88 -29.89 -4.27
C ASN A 19 2.97 -29.82 -5.50
N THR A 20 3.28 -30.66 -6.49
CA THR A 20 2.49 -30.74 -7.75
C THR A 20 1.23 -31.58 -7.60
N LYS A 21 1.14 -32.44 -6.57
CA LYS A 21 0.02 -33.37 -6.36
C LYS A 21 -1.26 -32.62 -6.00
N ILE A 22 -1.14 -31.53 -5.26
CA ILE A 22 -2.27 -30.71 -4.81
C ILE A 22 -2.62 -29.57 -5.77
N ALA A 23 -1.89 -29.41 -6.88
CA ALA A 23 -2.03 -28.27 -7.78
C ALA A 23 -3.46 -28.06 -8.29
N LYS A 24 -4.23 -29.15 -8.45
CA LYS A 24 -5.62 -29.12 -8.93
C LYS A 24 -6.69 -29.28 -7.84
N SER A 25 -6.30 -29.69 -6.64
CA SER A 25 -7.23 -30.03 -5.54
C SER A 25 -7.21 -29.00 -4.41
N HIS A 26 -6.11 -28.29 -4.21
CA HIS A 26 -6.01 -27.20 -3.24
C HIS A 26 -6.78 -25.98 -3.73
N GLN A 27 -7.68 -25.47 -2.89
CA GLN A 27 -8.36 -24.20 -3.13
C GLN A 27 -7.45 -23.06 -2.64
N PRO A 28 -6.94 -22.20 -3.53
CA PRO A 28 -6.01 -21.16 -3.12
C PRO A 28 -6.70 -20.13 -2.22
N ILE A 29 -5.98 -19.68 -1.20
CA ILE A 29 -6.36 -18.51 -0.39
C ILE A 29 -5.35 -17.39 -0.54
N ALA A 30 -5.73 -16.17 -0.14
CA ALA A 30 -4.81 -15.04 -0.16
C ALA A 30 -3.56 -15.32 0.68
N GLY A 31 -2.39 -15.07 0.10
CA GLY A 31 -1.09 -15.36 0.70
C GLY A 31 -0.48 -16.71 0.30
N ASP A 32 -1.26 -17.65 -0.25
CA ASP A 32 -0.71 -18.96 -0.63
C ASP A 32 0.39 -18.82 -1.67
N VAL A 33 1.52 -19.46 -1.43
CA VAL A 33 2.70 -19.37 -2.28
C VAL A 33 2.69 -20.49 -3.30
N ALA A 34 2.94 -20.15 -4.56
CA ALA A 34 3.00 -21.11 -5.64
C ALA A 34 4.09 -20.77 -6.67
N ILE A 35 4.51 -21.82 -7.39
CA ILE A 35 5.42 -21.70 -8.52
C ILE A 35 4.58 -21.69 -9.79
N PHE A 36 4.78 -20.66 -10.61
CA PHE A 36 4.14 -20.50 -11.89
C PHE A 36 5.16 -20.54 -13.01
N GLU A 37 4.76 -21.05 -14.17
CA GLU A 37 5.48 -20.89 -15.42
C GLU A 37 4.82 -19.80 -16.26
N VAL A 38 5.62 -18.89 -16.81
CA VAL A 38 5.15 -17.83 -17.68
C VAL A 38 4.78 -18.42 -19.05
N VAL A 39 3.53 -18.28 -19.48
CA VAL A 39 3.03 -18.83 -20.75
C VAL A 39 2.81 -17.79 -21.83
N SER A 40 2.64 -16.51 -21.47
CA SER A 40 2.70 -15.39 -22.41
C SER A 40 3.00 -14.08 -21.67
N ILE A 41 3.64 -13.13 -22.35
CA ILE A 41 3.98 -11.82 -21.78
C ILE A 41 2.91 -10.81 -22.15
N GLY A 42 2.33 -10.16 -21.12
CA GLY A 42 1.40 -9.05 -21.24
C GLY A 42 2.02 -7.74 -20.75
N SER A 43 1.21 -6.89 -20.12
CA SER A 43 1.64 -5.55 -19.68
C SER A 43 2.67 -5.58 -18.54
N LEU A 44 2.64 -6.60 -17.68
CA LEU A 44 3.61 -6.81 -16.60
C LEU A 44 4.71 -7.77 -17.06
N ASN A 45 5.77 -7.22 -17.64
CA ASN A 45 6.90 -7.98 -18.21
C ASN A 45 8.11 -8.13 -17.26
N ALA A 46 7.95 -7.75 -15.99
CA ALA A 46 8.96 -7.87 -14.96
C ALA A 46 8.32 -8.10 -13.60
N VAL A 47 8.98 -8.91 -12.78
CA VAL A 47 8.67 -9.11 -11.35
C VAL A 47 9.69 -8.34 -10.52
N GLN A 48 9.25 -7.70 -9.44
CA GLN A 48 10.17 -7.16 -8.45
C GLN A 48 10.65 -8.32 -7.58
N ASP A 49 11.95 -8.59 -7.57
CA ASP A 49 12.54 -9.65 -6.77
C ASP A 49 12.63 -9.28 -5.28
N PHE A 50 13.03 -10.24 -4.46
CA PHE A 50 13.18 -10.07 -3.01
C PHE A 50 14.29 -9.09 -2.60
N GLU A 51 15.17 -8.68 -3.52
CA GLU A 51 16.18 -7.64 -3.31
C GLU A 51 15.69 -6.26 -3.77
N GLY A 52 14.44 -6.17 -4.26
CA GLY A 52 13.83 -4.94 -4.74
C GLY A 52 14.16 -4.61 -6.20
N ARG A 53 14.90 -5.45 -6.93
CA ARG A 53 15.24 -5.23 -8.34
C ARG A 53 14.07 -5.58 -9.23
N ASN A 54 13.89 -4.81 -10.31
CA ASN A 54 12.95 -5.19 -11.37
C ASN A 54 13.60 -6.22 -12.29
N CYS A 55 13.20 -7.48 -12.17
CA CYS A 55 13.69 -8.58 -12.98
C CYS A 55 12.73 -8.88 -14.13
N TYR A 56 13.20 -8.70 -15.37
CA TYR A 56 12.42 -9.10 -16.55
C TYR A 56 12.05 -10.59 -16.50
N ILE A 57 10.86 -10.91 -16.98
CA ILE A 57 10.36 -12.28 -17.13
C ILE A 57 10.17 -12.61 -18.62
N PHE A 58 10.42 -13.86 -18.98
CA PHE A 58 10.34 -14.37 -20.34
C PHE A 58 9.48 -15.63 -20.39
N LEU A 59 9.03 -15.99 -21.59
CA LEU A 59 8.30 -17.23 -21.83
C LEU A 59 9.05 -18.44 -21.26
N GLY A 60 8.37 -19.27 -20.49
CA GLY A 60 8.93 -20.48 -19.88
C GLY A 60 9.79 -20.25 -18.63
N ASP A 61 9.93 -19.00 -18.16
CA ASP A 61 10.49 -18.71 -16.84
C ASP A 61 9.60 -19.27 -15.74
N ARG A 62 10.22 -19.70 -14.64
CA ARG A 62 9.51 -20.06 -13.41
C ARG A 62 9.63 -18.93 -12.40
N ILE A 63 8.49 -18.52 -11.86
CA ILE A 63 8.40 -17.43 -10.90
C ILE A 63 7.64 -17.89 -9.66
N MET A 64 8.10 -17.47 -8.49
CA MET A 64 7.42 -17.71 -7.22
C MET A 64 6.60 -16.48 -6.84
N LEU A 65 5.30 -16.66 -6.69
CA LEU A 65 4.32 -15.62 -6.42
C LEU A 65 3.41 -16.06 -5.27
N ALA A 66 2.72 -15.11 -4.68
CA ALA A 66 1.61 -15.36 -3.76
C ALA A 66 0.27 -15.09 -4.46
N PHE A 67 -0.75 -15.88 -4.13
CA PHE A 67 -2.12 -15.58 -4.50
C PHE A 67 -2.61 -14.33 -3.76
N GLY A 68 -3.28 -13.41 -4.44
CA GLY A 68 -3.86 -12.24 -3.79
C GLY A 68 -4.88 -11.50 -4.66
N ASN A 69 -5.73 -10.72 -4.00
CA ASN A 69 -6.68 -9.83 -4.68
C ASN A 69 -5.98 -8.54 -5.09
N ARG A 70 -6.44 -7.88 -6.15
CA ARG A 70 -5.93 -6.58 -6.57
C ARG A 70 -7.06 -5.65 -6.97
N TYR A 71 -7.01 -4.43 -6.45
CA TYR A 71 -7.80 -3.30 -6.91
C TYR A 71 -6.85 -2.24 -7.45
N ALA A 72 -6.90 -1.95 -8.75
CA ALA A 72 -6.12 -0.89 -9.38
C ALA A 72 -6.86 -0.33 -10.60
N SER A 73 -7.46 0.85 -10.44
CA SER A 73 -8.33 1.48 -11.45
C SER A 73 -7.59 1.82 -12.76
N ASN A 74 -6.27 2.04 -12.71
CA ASN A 74 -5.43 2.28 -13.88
C ASN A 74 -4.75 1.01 -14.42
N GLN A 75 -4.98 -0.16 -13.80
CA GLN A 75 -4.36 -1.42 -14.15
C GLN A 75 -5.35 -2.58 -14.18
N PHE A 76 -5.28 -3.51 -13.23
CA PHE A 76 -6.05 -4.73 -13.18
C PHE A 76 -6.86 -4.77 -11.89
N GLU A 77 -8.11 -5.16 -12.02
CA GLU A 77 -8.88 -5.75 -10.94
C GLU A 77 -8.76 -7.27 -11.06
N GLY A 78 -8.48 -7.95 -9.95
CA GLY A 78 -8.42 -9.40 -9.95
C GLY A 78 -8.57 -10.01 -8.57
N TYR A 79 -8.92 -11.30 -8.57
CA TYR A 79 -9.28 -12.03 -7.36
C TYR A 79 -8.52 -13.34 -7.23
N VAL A 80 -8.35 -13.80 -6.00
CA VAL A 80 -7.98 -15.19 -5.73
C VAL A 80 -9.13 -16.08 -6.23
N PRO A 81 -8.89 -17.08 -7.09
CA PRO A 81 -9.96 -17.91 -7.62
C PRO A 81 -10.51 -18.87 -6.56
N GLU A 82 -11.77 -19.26 -6.71
CA GLU A 82 -12.43 -20.22 -5.81
C GLU A 82 -11.96 -21.68 -5.99
N GLY A 83 -10.98 -21.92 -6.87
CA GLY A 83 -10.44 -23.25 -7.13
C GLY A 83 -9.34 -23.24 -8.20
N TYR A 84 -9.03 -24.43 -8.71
CA TYR A 84 -8.06 -24.58 -9.79
C TYR A 84 -8.55 -23.90 -11.08
N HIS A 85 -7.63 -23.21 -11.76
CA HIS A 85 -7.86 -22.63 -13.07
C HIS A 85 -6.75 -23.10 -14.04
N PRO A 86 -7.05 -23.36 -15.33
CA PRO A 86 -6.04 -23.80 -16.29
C PRO A 86 -4.95 -22.75 -16.55
N GLU A 87 -5.28 -21.48 -16.35
CA GLU A 87 -4.39 -20.32 -16.51
C GLU A 87 -4.70 -19.30 -15.42
N TYR A 88 -3.66 -18.60 -14.96
CA TYR A 88 -3.70 -17.52 -13.99
C TYR A 88 -3.08 -16.25 -14.58
N ASP A 89 -3.31 -15.13 -13.93
CA ASP A 89 -2.81 -13.83 -14.35
C ASP A 89 -1.78 -13.30 -13.37
N PHE A 90 -0.65 -12.82 -13.90
CA PHE A 90 0.27 -12.01 -13.12
C PHE A 90 -0.32 -10.61 -13.00
N ILE A 91 -0.90 -10.33 -11.84
CA ILE A 91 -1.67 -9.11 -11.61
C ILE A 91 -0.91 -8.10 -10.77
N GLY A 92 0.24 -8.36 -10.15
CA GLY A 92 0.98 -7.34 -9.39
C GLY A 92 2.49 -7.55 -9.39
N LYS A 93 3.27 -6.53 -9.76
CA LYS A 93 4.73 -6.65 -9.94
C LYS A 93 5.49 -7.11 -8.70
N GLY A 94 5.03 -6.80 -7.48
CA GLY A 94 5.65 -7.29 -6.26
C GLY A 94 5.42 -8.77 -5.96
N GLY A 95 4.66 -9.48 -6.80
CA GLY A 95 4.54 -10.92 -6.74
C GLY A 95 3.12 -11.47 -6.60
N VAL A 96 2.11 -10.81 -7.17
CA VAL A 96 0.70 -11.20 -6.97
C VAL A 96 0.17 -11.94 -8.19
N ALA A 97 -0.33 -13.15 -7.97
CA ALA A 97 -1.08 -13.95 -8.92
C ALA A 97 -2.58 -14.00 -8.55
N GLY A 98 -3.45 -14.05 -9.55
CA GLY A 98 -4.90 -14.17 -9.37
C GLY A 98 -5.59 -14.36 -10.71
N ILE A 99 -6.88 -14.07 -10.79
CA ILE A 99 -7.64 -14.01 -12.04
C ILE A 99 -8.06 -12.57 -12.27
N ALA A 100 -7.61 -11.97 -13.38
CA ALA A 100 -8.01 -10.63 -13.76
C ALA A 100 -9.46 -10.65 -14.28
N VAL A 101 -10.34 -9.84 -13.70
CA VAL A 101 -11.74 -9.73 -14.12
C VAL A 101 -12.04 -8.46 -14.90
N SER A 102 -11.27 -7.40 -14.66
CA SER A 102 -11.39 -6.14 -15.38
C SER A 102 -10.00 -5.49 -15.52
N MET A 103 -9.86 -4.64 -16.52
CA MET A 103 -8.62 -3.90 -16.74
C MET A 103 -8.88 -2.54 -17.36
N TYR A 104 -8.00 -1.60 -17.06
CA TYR A 104 -8.03 -0.27 -17.64
C TYR A 104 -7.88 -0.33 -19.17
N TYR A 105 -8.63 0.50 -19.90
CA TYR A 105 -8.76 0.38 -21.36
C TYR A 105 -7.42 0.42 -22.11
N LYS A 106 -6.41 1.14 -21.60
CA LYS A 106 -5.07 1.20 -22.19
C LYS A 106 -4.30 -0.13 -22.13
N LEU A 107 -4.77 -1.09 -21.33
CA LEU A 107 -4.17 -2.41 -21.20
C LEU A 107 -4.86 -3.46 -22.08
N LEU A 108 -6.02 -3.19 -22.68
CA LEU A 108 -6.80 -4.17 -23.45
C LEU A 108 -6.00 -4.83 -24.58
N THR A 109 -5.09 -4.10 -25.22
CA THR A 109 -4.25 -4.64 -26.30
C THR A 109 -3.20 -5.63 -25.81
N LYS A 110 -2.64 -5.44 -24.60
CA LYS A 110 -1.57 -6.30 -24.06
C LYS A 110 -2.08 -7.37 -23.11
N GLY A 111 -3.15 -7.09 -22.37
CA GLY A 111 -3.65 -7.94 -21.30
C GLY A 111 -2.64 -8.17 -20.16
N PRO A 112 -2.99 -9.02 -19.18
CA PRO A 112 -2.06 -9.50 -18.16
C PRO A 112 -1.06 -10.50 -18.73
N THR A 113 0.09 -10.62 -18.08
CA THR A 113 1.01 -11.74 -18.32
C THR A 113 0.37 -13.02 -17.81
N LYS A 114 0.33 -14.04 -18.67
CA LYS A 114 -0.33 -15.31 -18.38
C LYS A 114 0.59 -16.31 -17.73
N LEU A 115 0.04 -17.06 -16.80
CA LEU A 115 0.75 -17.98 -15.92
C LEU A 115 0.09 -19.35 -15.90
N LYS A 116 0.90 -20.40 -15.83
CA LYS A 116 0.44 -21.76 -15.56
C LYS A 116 0.97 -22.21 -14.20
N LEU A 117 0.07 -22.69 -13.33
CA LEU A 117 0.45 -23.23 -12.04
C LEU A 117 1.26 -24.54 -12.23
N ILE A 118 2.46 -24.58 -11.64
CA ILE A 118 3.31 -25.78 -11.59
C ILE A 118 3.03 -26.59 -10.33
N GLY A 119 2.90 -25.90 -9.20
CA GLY A 119 2.60 -26.49 -7.90
C GLY A 119 2.70 -25.46 -6.79
N TYR A 120 2.16 -25.78 -5.63
CA TYR A 120 2.24 -24.94 -4.44
C TYR A 120 3.60 -25.11 -3.76
N ALA A 121 4.08 -24.05 -3.11
CA ALA A 121 5.23 -24.15 -2.22
C ALA A 121 4.72 -24.69 -0.87
N SER A 122 5.14 -25.89 -0.51
CA SER A 122 4.78 -26.52 0.76
C SER A 122 5.98 -26.57 1.70
N ASP A 123 5.72 -26.58 3.00
CA ASP A 123 6.74 -26.85 4.02
C ASP A 123 7.10 -28.35 4.08
N ASN A 124 7.85 -28.74 5.11
CA ASN A 124 8.29 -30.13 5.28
C ASN A 124 7.16 -31.08 5.70
N ASP A 125 6.07 -30.55 6.26
CA ASP A 125 4.89 -31.31 6.67
C ASP A 125 3.90 -31.47 5.51
N GLY A 126 4.16 -30.79 4.39
CA GLY A 126 3.35 -30.85 3.18
C GLY A 126 2.25 -29.79 3.11
N GLU A 127 2.17 -28.93 4.13
CA GLU A 127 1.21 -27.83 4.22
C GLU A 127 1.63 -26.68 3.29
N VAL A 128 0.66 -26.02 2.67
CA VAL A 128 0.94 -24.89 1.75
C VAL A 128 1.44 -23.70 2.57
N ILE A 129 2.58 -23.15 2.16
CA ILE A 129 3.14 -21.95 2.76
C ILE A 129 2.25 -20.77 2.38
N ASN A 130 1.76 -20.06 3.40
CA ASN A 130 1.05 -18.80 3.24
C ASN A 130 1.94 -17.65 3.71
N THR A 131 2.06 -16.56 2.94
CA THR A 131 2.93 -15.43 3.28
C THR A 131 2.43 -14.62 4.48
N ILE A 132 1.12 -14.55 4.69
CA ILE A 132 0.50 -13.69 5.72
C ILE A 132 0.90 -14.20 7.11
N TYR A 133 1.55 -13.32 7.88
CA TYR A 133 2.12 -13.65 9.19
C TYR A 133 3.09 -14.84 9.19
N TYR A 134 3.70 -15.18 8.05
CA TYR A 134 4.63 -16.31 7.94
C TYR A 134 5.88 -16.14 8.80
N HIS A 135 6.42 -14.92 8.83
CA HIS A 135 7.69 -14.59 9.49
C HIS A 135 7.53 -13.56 10.61
N GLN A 136 6.31 -13.04 10.81
CA GLN A 136 5.96 -12.05 11.83
C GLN A 136 4.71 -12.51 12.55
N LYS A 137 4.61 -12.22 13.84
CA LYS A 137 3.39 -12.49 14.60
C LYS A 137 2.38 -11.35 14.40
N ALA A 138 1.10 -11.73 14.27
CA ALA A 138 0.01 -10.76 14.34
C ALA A 138 0.04 -10.04 15.69
N THR A 139 -0.14 -8.72 15.66
CA THR A 139 -0.24 -7.89 16.88
C THR A 139 -1.67 -7.39 16.97
N ARG A 140 -2.35 -7.69 18.08
CA ARG A 140 -3.74 -7.26 18.26
C ARG A 140 -3.81 -5.75 18.43
N PHE A 141 -4.72 -5.11 17.70
CA PHE A 141 -4.94 -3.68 17.78
C PHE A 141 -5.23 -3.23 19.21
N ASN A 142 -4.49 -2.21 19.67
CA ASN A 142 -4.68 -1.62 20.98
C ASN A 142 -4.90 -0.11 20.87
N PRO A 143 -6.17 0.35 20.85
CA PRO A 143 -6.49 1.77 20.72
C PRO A 143 -6.02 2.60 21.91
N LYS A 144 -5.85 1.99 23.10
CA LYS A 144 -5.46 2.69 24.33
C LYS A 144 -3.95 2.81 24.51
N LYS A 145 -3.16 2.27 23.59
CA LYS A 145 -1.70 2.28 23.72
C LYS A 145 -1.17 3.69 23.43
N VAL A 146 -0.54 4.28 24.42
CA VAL A 146 0.15 5.58 24.28
C VAL A 146 1.36 5.40 23.36
N ARG A 147 1.47 6.28 22.37
CA ARG A 147 2.54 6.26 21.36
C ARG A 147 3.44 7.48 21.57
N PRO A 148 4.77 7.32 21.61
CA PRO A 148 5.70 8.42 21.86
C PRO A 148 6.00 9.23 20.59
N PHE A 149 5.08 9.26 19.62
CA PHE A 149 5.24 9.88 18.31
C PHE A 149 3.90 10.39 17.80
N LYS A 150 3.95 11.33 16.85
CA LYS A 150 2.78 11.89 16.18
C LYS A 150 2.51 11.20 14.85
N THR A 151 1.26 10.94 14.51
CA THR A 151 0.86 10.30 13.26
C THR A 151 0.29 11.31 12.27
N ILE A 152 0.65 11.18 11.00
CA ILE A 152 0.09 11.98 9.92
C ILE A 152 -0.47 11.05 8.85
N LEU A 153 -1.80 11.04 8.69
CA LEU A 153 -2.47 10.28 7.65
C LEU A 153 -2.40 11.01 6.31
N SER A 154 -1.78 10.37 5.31
CA SER A 154 -1.87 10.77 3.92
C SER A 154 -2.94 9.93 3.21
N ILE A 155 -4.00 10.61 2.78
CA ILE A 155 -5.15 10.02 2.09
C ILE A 155 -5.44 10.82 0.82
N GLY A 156 -6.27 10.31 -0.07
CA GLY A 156 -6.55 11.00 -1.32
C GLY A 156 -7.82 10.57 -2.03
N SER A 157 -8.24 11.39 -2.98
CA SER A 157 -9.50 11.20 -3.72
C SER A 157 -9.56 9.90 -4.51
N SER A 158 -8.44 9.47 -5.10
CA SER A 158 -8.38 8.34 -6.03
C SER A 158 -6.96 7.79 -6.21
N MET A 159 -6.83 6.73 -7.01
CA MET A 159 -5.53 6.30 -7.54
C MET A 159 -4.84 7.45 -8.25
N ASP A 160 -3.52 7.53 -8.10
CA ASP A 160 -2.66 8.55 -8.71
C ASP A 160 -3.02 10.01 -8.36
N SER A 161 -3.78 10.27 -7.29
CA SER A 161 -4.08 11.64 -6.84
C SER A 161 -2.89 12.38 -6.21
N GLY A 162 -1.72 11.73 -6.15
CA GLY A 162 -0.49 12.28 -5.58
C GLY A 162 -0.22 11.90 -4.12
N LYS A 163 -1.02 11.00 -3.51
CA LYS A 163 -0.87 10.56 -2.10
C LYS A 163 0.58 10.22 -1.73
N THR A 164 1.19 9.28 -2.47
CA THR A 164 2.55 8.82 -2.20
C THR A 164 3.58 9.93 -2.35
N THR A 165 3.46 10.77 -3.38
CA THR A 165 4.38 11.91 -3.57
C THR A 165 4.24 12.90 -2.42
N THR A 166 3.01 13.25 -2.04
CA THR A 166 2.72 14.14 -0.89
C THR A 166 3.30 13.56 0.40
N ALA A 167 3.07 12.28 0.69
CA ALA A 167 3.57 11.61 1.88
C ALA A 167 5.11 11.60 1.93
N ALA A 168 5.77 11.24 0.82
CA ALA A 168 7.21 11.21 0.74
C ALA A 168 7.84 12.61 0.89
N TYR A 169 7.28 13.63 0.23
CA TYR A 169 7.79 14.99 0.33
C TYR A 169 7.54 15.59 1.72
N LEU A 170 6.42 15.24 2.37
CA LEU A 170 6.19 15.58 3.77
C LEU A 170 7.27 14.95 4.68
N CYS A 171 7.63 13.69 4.45
CA CYS A 171 8.77 13.08 5.17
C CYS A 171 10.05 13.90 4.99
N ARG A 172 10.30 14.42 3.77
CA ARG A 172 11.47 15.27 3.51
C ARG A 172 11.42 16.59 4.26
N GLY A 173 10.27 17.28 4.28
CA GLY A 173 10.11 18.53 5.03
C GLY A 173 10.30 18.34 6.54
N LEU A 174 9.73 17.28 7.10
CA LEU A 174 9.93 16.90 8.50
C LEU A 174 11.39 16.56 8.80
N LYS A 175 12.06 15.84 7.89
CA LYS A 175 13.49 15.51 8.02
C LYS A 175 14.36 16.76 7.96
N ASN A 176 14.07 17.69 7.05
CA ASN A 176 14.75 18.98 6.95
C ASN A 176 14.56 19.84 8.22
N SER A 177 13.50 19.57 8.98
CA SER A 177 13.21 20.23 10.27
C SER A 177 13.96 19.60 11.46
N GLY A 178 14.77 18.57 11.23
CA GLY A 178 15.55 17.88 12.26
C GLY A 178 14.82 16.73 12.96
N PHE A 179 13.59 16.39 12.55
CA PHE A 179 12.84 15.28 13.13
C PHE A 179 13.30 13.92 12.57
N LYS A 180 13.09 12.89 13.40
CA LYS A 180 13.17 11.50 12.99
C LYS A 180 11.81 11.05 12.45
N VAL A 181 11.79 10.50 11.24
CA VAL A 181 10.55 10.26 10.51
C VAL A 181 10.42 8.80 10.10
N ALA A 182 9.28 8.19 10.38
CA ALA A 182 8.90 6.89 9.84
C ALA A 182 7.83 7.07 8.75
N TYR A 183 7.89 6.23 7.72
CA TYR A 183 6.82 6.10 6.73
C TYR A 183 6.21 4.70 6.79
N ILE A 184 4.89 4.63 6.76
CA ILE A 184 4.12 3.39 6.65
C ILE A 184 3.21 3.50 5.45
N LYS A 185 3.19 2.47 4.59
CA LYS A 185 2.06 2.24 3.69
C LYS A 185 1.15 1.16 4.25
N LEU A 186 -0.01 1.55 4.78
CA LEU A 186 -0.90 0.63 5.48
C LEU A 186 -1.66 -0.29 4.53
N THR A 187 -2.11 0.22 3.39
CA THR A 187 -2.92 -0.51 2.43
C THR A 187 -2.38 -0.40 1.01
N GLY A 188 -2.73 -1.36 0.16
CA GLY A 188 -2.37 -1.38 -1.26
C GLY A 188 -2.07 -2.78 -1.79
N THR A 189 -1.28 -2.85 -2.86
CA THR A 189 -0.76 -4.10 -3.44
C THR A 189 0.76 -4.03 -3.48
N VAL A 190 1.43 -5.10 -3.08
CA VAL A 190 2.88 -5.14 -2.83
C VAL A 190 3.69 -4.63 -4.02
N PHE A 191 4.50 -3.60 -3.78
CA PHE A 191 5.51 -3.05 -4.70
C PHE A 191 6.35 -1.99 -3.97
N ASN A 192 7.68 -2.09 -4.01
CA ASN A 192 8.56 -1.23 -3.19
C ASN A 192 8.59 0.25 -3.64
N LYS A 193 8.01 0.62 -4.78
CA LYS A 193 8.12 1.99 -5.33
C LYS A 193 7.81 3.08 -4.29
N ASP A 194 6.74 2.89 -3.54
CA ASP A 194 6.18 3.95 -2.70
C ASP A 194 7.01 4.16 -1.44
N ARG A 195 7.35 3.07 -0.74
CA ARG A 195 8.27 3.11 0.40
C ARG A 195 9.68 3.54 0.01
N MET A 196 10.17 3.20 -1.18
CA MET A 196 11.50 3.63 -1.63
C MET A 196 11.53 5.12 -1.94
N LEU A 197 10.45 5.67 -2.51
CA LEU A 197 10.34 7.12 -2.67
C LEU A 197 10.38 7.83 -1.31
N ALA A 198 9.64 7.35 -0.31
CA ALA A 198 9.70 7.92 1.04
C ALA A 198 11.09 7.80 1.68
N TYR A 199 11.79 6.68 1.46
CA TYR A 199 13.15 6.48 1.93
C TYR A 199 14.15 7.44 1.27
N ASP A 200 14.07 7.62 -0.05
CA ASP A 200 14.90 8.57 -0.81
C ASP A 200 14.60 10.03 -0.41
N CYS A 201 13.36 10.30 0.00
CA CYS A 201 12.95 11.56 0.61
C CYS A 201 13.42 11.72 2.07
N GLY A 202 14.14 10.77 2.64
CA GLY A 202 14.81 10.91 3.93
C GLY A 202 14.03 10.39 5.14
N ALA A 203 12.98 9.60 4.94
CA ALA A 203 12.40 8.82 6.04
C ALA A 203 13.47 7.88 6.63
N ASP A 204 13.64 7.91 7.95
CA ASP A 204 14.64 7.11 8.68
C ASP A 204 14.29 5.61 8.68
N VAL A 205 13.00 5.29 8.61
CA VAL A 205 12.50 3.94 8.44
C VAL A 205 11.29 3.94 7.53
N VAL A 206 11.19 2.91 6.69
CA VAL A 206 10.03 2.69 5.82
C VAL A 206 9.50 1.27 6.00
N SER A 207 8.20 1.15 6.20
CA SER A 207 7.51 -0.13 6.32
C SER A 207 6.22 -0.13 5.49
N ASP A 208 5.73 -1.31 5.13
CA ASP A 208 4.45 -1.50 4.48
C ASP A 208 3.84 -2.84 4.87
N PHE A 209 2.58 -3.05 4.51
CA PHE A 209 1.84 -4.29 4.78
C PHE A 209 2.54 -5.58 4.30
N SER A 210 3.48 -5.49 3.34
CA SER A 210 4.24 -6.65 2.87
C SER A 210 5.26 -7.15 3.90
N GLU A 211 5.65 -6.32 4.88
CA GLU A 211 6.43 -6.77 6.04
C GLU A 211 5.67 -7.74 6.93
N PHE A 212 4.34 -7.81 6.83
CA PHE A 212 3.52 -8.84 7.48
C PHE A 212 3.05 -9.92 6.48
N GLY A 213 3.61 -9.90 5.27
CA GLY A 213 3.37 -10.90 4.24
C GLY A 213 2.03 -10.79 3.53
N PHE A 214 1.35 -9.65 3.60
CA PHE A 214 0.15 -9.40 2.81
C PHE A 214 0.53 -9.10 1.35
N PRO A 215 0.11 -9.91 0.36
CA PRO A 215 0.33 -9.56 -1.06
C PRO A 215 -0.44 -8.31 -1.46
N SER A 216 -1.58 -8.10 -0.81
CA SER A 216 -2.47 -6.97 -1.00
C SER A 216 -3.37 -6.87 0.22
N THR A 217 -3.85 -5.66 0.52
CA THR A 217 -4.84 -5.44 1.58
C THR A 217 -6.26 -5.34 1.03
N TYR A 218 -6.46 -5.46 -0.29
CA TYR A 218 -7.78 -5.45 -0.89
C TYR A 218 -8.60 -6.67 -0.44
N LEU A 219 -9.83 -6.43 0.04
CA LEU A 219 -10.73 -7.39 0.69
C LEU A 219 -10.29 -7.90 2.06
N CYS A 220 -9.30 -7.27 2.70
CA CYS A 220 -9.02 -7.53 4.11
C CYS A 220 -10.21 -7.08 4.98
N SER A 221 -10.47 -7.82 6.06
CA SER A 221 -11.44 -7.39 7.07
C SER A 221 -10.91 -6.20 7.88
N LEU A 222 -11.81 -5.48 8.53
CA LEU A 222 -11.44 -4.40 9.44
C LEU A 222 -10.47 -4.88 10.54
N ASP A 223 -10.74 -6.03 11.17
CA ASP A 223 -9.84 -6.61 12.19
C ASP A 223 -8.43 -6.89 11.65
N GLN A 224 -8.32 -7.40 10.42
CA GLN A 224 -7.03 -7.62 9.77
C GLN A 224 -6.29 -6.30 9.54
N LEU A 225 -6.99 -5.26 9.10
CA LEU A 225 -6.39 -3.93 8.89
C LEU A 225 -5.96 -3.29 10.22
N MET A 226 -6.73 -3.47 11.29
CA MET A 226 -6.41 -2.95 12.62
C MET A 226 -5.19 -3.65 13.23
N ASP A 227 -5.14 -4.98 13.17
CA ASP A 227 -3.99 -5.75 13.65
C ASP A 227 -2.72 -5.44 12.84
N LEU A 228 -2.87 -5.28 11.53
CA LEU A 228 -1.79 -4.87 10.63
C LEU A 228 -1.28 -3.46 10.96
N HIS A 229 -2.19 -2.51 11.20
CA HIS A 229 -1.84 -1.15 11.62
C HIS A 229 -1.04 -1.15 12.93
N GLU A 230 -1.49 -1.90 13.94
CA GLU A 230 -0.76 -2.03 15.21
C GLU A 230 0.60 -2.73 15.05
N GLY A 231 0.66 -3.76 14.22
CA GLY A 231 1.91 -4.46 13.88
C GLY A 231 2.94 -3.51 13.26
N LEU A 232 2.53 -2.75 12.24
CA LEU A 232 3.39 -1.79 11.54
C LEU A 232 3.88 -0.69 12.48
N LEU A 233 2.99 -0.12 13.30
CA LEU A 233 3.36 0.88 14.29
C LEU A 233 4.32 0.33 15.34
N SER A 234 4.10 -0.90 15.81
CA SER A 234 4.99 -1.55 16.77
C SER A 234 6.38 -1.81 16.18
N GLN A 235 6.46 -2.17 14.90
CA GLN A 235 7.73 -2.36 14.20
C GLN A 235 8.54 -1.06 14.11
N ILE A 236 7.90 0.06 13.75
CA ILE A 236 8.60 1.35 13.63
C ILE A 236 8.86 2.02 14.98
N ALA A 237 8.12 1.66 16.03
CA ALA A 237 8.31 2.25 17.36
C ALA A 237 9.72 1.98 17.92
N ALA A 238 10.35 0.87 17.51
CA ALA A 238 11.72 0.52 17.89
C ALA A 238 12.78 1.52 17.40
N VAL A 239 12.47 2.34 16.39
CA VAL A 239 13.37 3.41 15.96
C VAL A 239 13.08 4.74 16.63
N HIS A 240 12.12 4.85 17.55
CA HIS A 240 11.79 6.10 18.26
C HIS A 240 11.63 7.32 17.32
N PRO A 241 10.75 7.26 16.30
CA PRO A 241 10.51 8.41 15.44
C PRO A 241 9.77 9.52 16.21
N ASP A 242 9.89 10.77 15.75
CA ASP A 242 9.06 11.87 16.23
C ASP A 242 7.71 11.89 15.48
N TYR A 243 7.75 11.61 14.18
CA TYR A 243 6.58 11.57 13.30
C TYR A 243 6.49 10.26 12.50
N VAL A 244 5.26 9.79 12.30
CA VAL A 244 4.93 8.63 11.46
C VAL A 244 3.94 9.06 10.39
N VAL A 245 4.39 9.13 9.14
CA VAL A 245 3.52 9.40 7.99
C VAL A 245 2.91 8.08 7.52
N ILE A 246 1.59 7.95 7.60
CA ILE A 246 0.83 6.76 7.25
C ILE A 246 0.08 7.03 5.95
N GLU A 247 0.41 6.30 4.89
CA GLU A 247 -0.34 6.32 3.63
C GLU A 247 -1.41 5.23 3.61
N VAL A 248 -2.64 5.62 3.24
CA VAL A 248 -3.74 4.70 2.92
C VAL A 248 -4.06 4.77 1.43
N ALA A 249 -4.01 3.62 0.77
CA ALA A 249 -4.57 3.38 -0.55
C ALA A 249 -5.98 2.73 -0.46
N ASP A 250 -6.88 2.92 -1.41
CA ASP A 250 -6.75 3.76 -2.59
C ASP A 250 -7.43 5.12 -2.43
N GLY A 251 -8.61 5.33 -3.06
CA GLY A 251 -9.38 6.56 -2.94
C GLY A 251 -10.31 6.56 -1.73
N LEU A 252 -10.92 7.71 -1.44
CA LEU A 252 -11.87 7.88 -0.33
C LEU A 252 -13.07 6.92 -0.38
N TYR A 253 -13.55 6.58 -1.57
CA TYR A 253 -14.67 5.64 -1.77
C TYR A 253 -14.25 4.18 -1.89
N GLN A 254 -12.96 3.88 -1.80
CA GLN A 254 -12.49 2.51 -1.81
C GLN A 254 -12.90 1.85 -0.48
N LYS A 255 -13.38 0.59 -0.55
CA LYS A 255 -14.02 -0.11 0.59
C LYS A 255 -13.16 -0.10 1.84
N GLU A 256 -11.90 -0.52 1.76
CA GLU A 256 -10.97 -0.56 2.90
C GLU A 256 -10.65 0.84 3.43
N THR A 257 -10.51 1.84 2.55
CA THR A 257 -10.37 3.24 2.97
C THR A 257 -11.59 3.70 3.78
N SER A 258 -12.82 3.46 3.28
CA SER A 258 -14.05 3.83 3.98
C SER A 258 -14.15 3.11 5.33
N MET A 259 -13.89 1.80 5.37
CA MET A 259 -13.90 1.02 6.61
C MET A 259 -12.95 1.60 7.67
N LEU A 260 -11.78 2.10 7.27
CA LEU A 260 -10.84 2.77 8.17
C LEU A 260 -11.39 4.13 8.66
N LEU A 261 -11.93 4.93 7.75
CA LEU A 261 -12.48 6.26 8.05
C LEU A 261 -13.74 6.21 8.92
N ASP A 262 -14.56 5.17 8.78
CA ASP A 262 -15.78 4.94 9.55
C ASP A 262 -15.49 4.32 10.93
N HIS A 263 -14.24 3.95 11.20
CA HIS A 263 -13.84 3.31 12.45
C HIS A 263 -13.18 4.33 13.40
N GLU A 264 -13.96 4.84 14.36
CA GLU A 264 -13.54 5.88 15.31
C GLU A 264 -12.20 5.56 15.98
N LEU A 265 -12.04 4.32 16.49
CA LEU A 265 -10.81 3.89 17.16
C LEU A 265 -9.58 3.94 16.26
N PHE A 266 -9.72 3.79 14.93
CA PHE A 266 -8.62 4.02 14.00
C PHE A 266 -8.36 5.52 13.86
N THR A 267 -9.41 6.31 13.61
CA THR A 267 -9.27 7.75 13.39
C THR A 267 -8.72 8.47 14.62
N ASP A 268 -8.95 7.98 15.84
CA ASP A 268 -8.38 8.53 17.09
C ASP A 268 -6.87 8.31 17.19
N THR A 269 -6.31 7.36 16.44
CA THR A 269 -4.85 7.17 16.38
C THR A 269 -4.14 8.18 15.48
N ILE A 270 -4.89 9.07 14.81
CA ILE A 270 -4.38 9.99 13.78
C ILE A 270 -4.32 11.43 14.31
N ASP A 271 -3.12 11.99 14.49
CA ASP A 271 -2.97 13.38 14.97
C ASP A 271 -3.27 14.41 13.86
N HIS A 272 -2.84 14.14 12.63
CA HIS A 272 -3.00 15.05 11.50
C HIS A 272 -3.37 14.32 10.20
N VAL A 273 -4.03 15.02 9.28
CA VAL A 273 -4.44 14.50 7.97
C VAL A 273 -4.09 15.48 6.85
N ILE A 274 -3.47 14.95 5.80
CA ILE A 274 -3.26 15.66 4.54
C ILE A 274 -4.03 14.96 3.41
N LEU A 275 -4.85 15.72 2.69
CA LEU A 275 -5.68 15.21 1.60
C LEU A 275 -5.03 15.50 0.24
N SER A 276 -4.77 14.45 -0.54
CA SER A 276 -4.24 14.53 -1.91
C SER A 276 -5.31 14.34 -2.98
N CYS A 277 -5.52 15.33 -3.86
CA CYS A 277 -6.58 15.29 -4.88
C CYS A 277 -6.08 15.51 -6.32
N CYS A 278 -6.84 15.00 -7.30
CA CYS A 278 -6.55 15.16 -8.73
C CYS A 278 -6.96 16.53 -9.28
N ASP A 279 -8.06 17.10 -8.77
CA ASP A 279 -8.69 18.31 -9.28
C ASP A 279 -9.46 19.05 -8.16
N SER A 280 -9.99 20.24 -8.47
CA SER A 280 -10.66 21.14 -7.52
C SER A 280 -12.02 20.62 -7.02
N LEU A 281 -12.74 19.81 -7.81
CA LEU A 281 -13.99 19.18 -7.39
C LEU A 281 -13.71 18.07 -6.38
N ALA A 282 -12.71 17.23 -6.66
CA ALA A 282 -12.25 16.20 -5.73
C ALA A 282 -11.76 16.78 -4.40
N VAL A 283 -11.12 17.95 -4.42
CA VAL A 283 -10.81 18.70 -3.18
C VAL A 283 -12.08 19.06 -2.41
N SER A 284 -13.06 19.68 -3.07
CA SER A 284 -14.31 20.11 -2.43
C SER A 284 -15.04 18.94 -1.75
N THR A 285 -15.21 17.83 -2.47
CA THR A 285 -15.83 16.61 -1.93
C THR A 285 -14.99 15.98 -0.82
N GLY A 286 -13.67 15.91 -0.98
CA GLY A 286 -12.79 15.34 0.04
C GLY A 286 -12.83 16.13 1.35
N ILE A 287 -12.86 17.47 1.29
CA ILE A 287 -13.03 18.32 2.47
C ILE A 287 -14.39 18.03 3.13
N GLN A 288 -15.46 17.96 2.35
CA GLN A 288 -16.80 17.67 2.87
C GLN A 288 -16.88 16.33 3.59
N LEU A 289 -16.20 15.30 3.09
CA LEU A 289 -16.18 13.96 3.69
C LEU A 289 -15.28 13.89 4.93
N LEU A 290 -14.11 14.54 4.91
CA LEU A 290 -13.11 14.41 5.97
C LEU A 290 -13.28 15.40 7.12
N THR A 291 -13.88 16.57 6.89
CA THR A 291 -14.07 17.58 7.94
C THR A 291 -14.90 17.07 9.13
N PRO A 292 -16.02 16.33 8.94
CA PRO A 292 -16.78 15.77 10.05
C PRO A 292 -15.98 14.76 10.91
N ILE A 293 -14.97 14.11 10.33
CA ILE A 293 -14.16 13.07 10.99
C ILE A 293 -12.95 13.70 11.70
N PHE A 294 -12.25 14.59 11.00
CA PHE A 294 -10.94 15.09 11.42
C PHE A 294 -10.97 16.53 11.93
N GLY A 295 -11.96 17.34 11.56
CA GLY A 295 -12.04 18.74 11.94
C GLY A 295 -10.75 19.48 11.62
N SER A 296 -10.15 20.13 12.62
CA SER A 296 -8.87 20.85 12.49
C SER A 296 -7.66 19.94 12.23
N ARG A 297 -7.78 18.62 12.42
CA ARG A 297 -6.70 17.67 12.08
C ARG A 297 -6.48 17.58 10.57
N LEU A 298 -7.51 17.86 9.76
CA LEU A 298 -7.32 18.05 8.31
C LEU A 298 -6.61 19.38 8.08
N PHE A 299 -5.28 19.34 8.07
CA PHE A 299 -4.47 20.56 8.17
C PHE A 299 -4.04 21.12 6.81
N ALA A 300 -4.06 20.31 5.76
CA ALA A 300 -3.57 20.71 4.45
C ALA A 300 -4.14 19.90 3.29
N LEU A 301 -4.03 20.50 2.11
CA LEU A 301 -4.35 19.94 0.80
C LEU A 301 -3.08 19.79 -0.03
N GLY A 302 -2.99 18.73 -0.82
CA GLY A 302 -1.90 18.49 -1.77
C GLY A 302 -2.33 17.62 -2.94
N GLY A 303 -1.36 17.06 -3.66
CA GLY A 303 -1.62 16.12 -4.75
C GLY A 303 -1.56 16.74 -6.13
N LEU A 304 -2.06 16.01 -7.13
CA LEU A 304 -1.81 16.32 -8.54
C LEU A 304 -2.36 17.68 -8.98
N PHE A 305 -3.47 18.15 -8.38
CA PHE A 305 -4.06 19.45 -8.72
C PHE A 305 -3.10 20.62 -8.50
N THR A 306 -2.15 20.49 -7.57
CA THR A 306 -1.20 21.58 -7.24
C THR A 306 -0.20 21.87 -8.37
N GLY A 307 -0.11 20.99 -9.37
CA GLY A 307 0.67 21.22 -10.59
C GLY A 307 0.03 22.22 -11.56
N SER A 308 -1.23 22.63 -11.32
CA SER A 308 -1.96 23.59 -12.16
C SER A 308 -2.29 24.85 -11.36
N PRO A 309 -1.69 26.01 -11.67
CA PRO A 309 -2.02 27.27 -11.00
C PRO A 309 -3.51 27.65 -11.09
N LEU A 310 -4.19 27.25 -12.18
CA LEU A 310 -5.63 27.50 -12.34
C LEU A 310 -6.46 26.65 -11.37
N LEU A 311 -6.13 25.37 -11.20
CA LEU A 311 -6.84 24.50 -10.24
C LEU A 311 -6.56 24.93 -8.80
N VAL A 312 -5.33 25.39 -8.51
CA VAL A 312 -4.99 25.98 -7.22
C VAL A 312 -5.89 27.19 -6.93
N ALA A 313 -5.99 28.13 -7.87
CA ALA A 313 -6.86 29.30 -7.71
C ALA A 313 -8.35 28.92 -7.52
N GLU A 314 -8.84 27.90 -8.22
CA GLU A 314 -10.21 27.39 -8.01
C GLU A 314 -10.44 26.90 -6.57
N VAL A 315 -9.45 26.24 -5.98
CA VAL A 315 -9.51 25.75 -4.59
C VAL A 315 -9.39 26.90 -3.60
N GLU A 316 -8.45 27.83 -3.79
CA GLU A 316 -8.26 28.99 -2.91
C GLU A 316 -9.50 29.88 -2.84
N ASN A 317 -10.28 29.97 -3.92
CA ASN A 317 -11.54 30.70 -3.95
C ASN A 317 -12.68 30.02 -3.16
N ARG A 318 -12.50 28.77 -2.71
CA ARG A 318 -13.55 27.95 -2.08
C ARG A 318 -13.18 27.38 -0.72
N SER A 319 -11.89 27.31 -0.40
CA SER A 319 -11.36 26.71 0.82
C SER A 319 -10.26 27.58 1.41
N THR A 320 -10.24 27.66 2.74
CA THR A 320 -9.18 28.32 3.51
C THR A 320 -8.08 27.34 3.95
N LEU A 321 -8.21 26.04 3.65
CA LEU A 321 -7.19 25.07 4.01
C LEU A 321 -5.89 25.34 3.24
N PRO A 322 -4.73 25.29 3.92
CA PRO A 322 -3.43 25.44 3.29
C PRO A 322 -3.24 24.46 2.11
N ILE A 323 -2.84 25.01 0.95
CA ILE A 323 -2.44 24.21 -0.21
C ILE A 323 -0.92 24.10 -0.23
N LEU A 324 -0.43 22.87 -0.10
CA LEU A 324 0.99 22.54 -0.09
C LEU A 324 1.39 21.95 -1.44
N THR A 325 2.11 22.75 -2.23
CA THR A 325 2.85 22.25 -3.41
C THR A 325 4.04 21.41 -2.95
N LEU A 326 4.73 20.75 -3.87
CA LEU A 326 5.94 19.99 -3.54
C LEU A 326 7.00 20.88 -2.89
N GLU A 327 7.19 22.12 -3.36
CA GLU A 327 8.15 23.06 -2.78
C GLU A 327 7.77 23.43 -1.34
N LYS A 328 6.48 23.67 -1.07
CA LYS A 328 5.99 23.97 0.28
C LYS A 328 6.12 22.77 1.22
N LEU A 329 5.93 21.54 0.71
CA LEU A 329 6.15 20.31 1.47
C LEU A 329 7.63 20.08 1.83
N LEU A 330 8.57 20.77 1.17
CA LEU A 330 9.99 20.68 1.50
C LEU A 330 10.44 21.73 2.52
N ASP A 331 9.62 22.77 2.74
CA ASP A 331 9.94 23.93 3.56
C ASP A 331 9.41 23.78 5.00
N PRO A 332 10.30 23.62 6.00
CA PRO A 332 9.93 23.61 7.42
C PRO A 332 9.05 24.79 7.84
N GLY A 333 9.30 25.98 7.29
CA GLY A 333 8.54 27.20 7.61
C GLY A 333 7.08 27.16 7.17
N GLN A 334 6.73 26.28 6.21
CA GLN A 334 5.35 26.09 5.76
C GLN A 334 4.66 24.94 6.48
N ILE A 335 5.39 23.88 6.87
CA ILE A 335 4.78 22.68 7.47
C ILE A 335 4.61 22.82 8.97
N LEU A 336 5.66 23.19 9.72
CA LEU A 336 5.64 23.12 11.17
C LEU A 336 4.54 23.97 11.82
N PRO A 337 4.26 25.22 11.35
CA PRO A 337 3.15 26.00 11.91
C PRO A 337 1.79 25.31 11.83
N LEU A 338 1.60 24.39 10.87
CA LEU A 338 0.35 23.65 10.68
C LEU A 338 0.24 22.41 11.58
N LEU A 339 1.37 21.90 12.09
CA LEU A 339 1.44 20.71 12.95
C LEU A 339 1.52 21.06 14.46
N ILE A 340 1.84 22.32 14.81
CA ILE A 340 2.04 22.78 16.19
C ILE A 340 0.72 23.02 16.95
N LEU A 341 -0.43 23.03 16.27
CA LEU A 341 -1.71 23.13 16.96
C LEU A 341 -1.89 21.87 17.81
N ASP A 342 -1.78 22.01 19.13
CA ASP A 342 -2.18 20.99 20.10
C ASP A 342 -3.65 20.65 19.85
N VAL A 343 -3.87 19.67 18.98
CA VAL A 343 -5.17 19.04 18.85
C VAL A 343 -5.29 18.19 20.10
N ASN A 344 -6.10 18.65 21.05
CA ASN A 344 -6.49 17.86 22.21
C ASN A 344 -7.13 16.56 21.71
N VAL A 345 -6.32 15.50 21.60
CA VAL A 345 -6.85 14.14 21.45
C VAL A 345 -7.44 13.79 22.80
N ALA A 346 -8.76 13.60 22.85
CA ALA A 346 -9.43 13.18 24.06
C ALA A 346 -8.80 11.86 24.55
N VAL A 347 -8.43 11.83 25.84
CA VAL A 347 -7.86 10.68 26.54
C VAL A 347 -8.87 9.55 26.66
#